data_AF-A0A939NZN5-F1
#
_entry.id   AF-A0A939NZN5-F1
#
_cell.length_a   1.000
_cell.length_b   1.000
_cell.length_c   1.000
_cell.angle_alpha   90.00
_cell.angle_beta   90.00
_cell.angle_gamma   90.00
#
_symmetry.space_group_name_H-M   'P 1'
#
loop_
_entity.id
_entity.type
_entity.pdbx_description
1 polymer ?
#
loop_
_entity_poly.entity_id
_entity_poly.type
_entity_poly.pdbx_seq_one_letter_code
_entity_poly.pdbx_strand_id
1 'polypeptide(L)'
;MQNLKHVLTAECQKYVSLVVFMRRGEQRWLEIDDATGRNVDVTDAKLATFEETVLTLRRMIEDLDASDYLSCRPTKDWHFDA
;
A
#
# COMPACT_ATOMS: atom_id res chain seq x y z
N MET A 1 7.32 15.78 3.81
CA MET A 1 6.97 14.35 3.75
C MET A 1 5.51 14.05 4.12
N GLN A 2 4.83 14.89 4.92
CA GLN A 2 3.41 14.70 5.30
C GLN A 2 2.42 14.53 4.15
N ASN A 3 2.52 15.31 3.06
CA ASN A 3 1.61 15.17 1.90
C ASN A 3 1.73 13.81 1.21
N LEU A 4 2.96 13.29 1.06
CA LEU A 4 3.20 11.99 0.45
C LEU A 4 2.67 10.86 1.34
N LYS A 5 2.95 10.92 2.65
CA LYS A 5 2.42 9.95 3.63
C LYS A 5 0.89 9.91 3.61
N HIS A 6 0.24 11.07 3.56
CA HIS A 6 -1.21 11.17 3.51
C HIS A 6 -1.78 10.49 2.25
N VAL A 7 -1.20 10.76 1.09
CA VAL A 7 -1.60 10.14 -0.19
C VAL A 7 -1.41 8.62 -0.15
N LEU A 8 -0.25 8.13 0.30
CA LEU A 8 0.03 6.69 0.39
C LEU A 8 -0.90 5.99 1.39
N THR A 9 -1.23 6.64 2.50
CA THR A 9 -2.16 6.09 3.50
C THR A 9 -3.58 5.99 2.94
N ALA A 10 -4.07 7.03 2.27
CA ALA A 10 -5.38 7.01 1.63
C ALA A 10 -5.45 5.92 0.55
N GLU A 11 -4.39 5.77 -0.24
CA GLU A 11 -4.32 4.75 -1.27
C GLU A 11 -4.27 3.33 -0.67
N CYS A 12 -3.49 3.13 0.39
CA CYS A 12 -3.45 1.86 1.12
C CYS A 12 -4.84 1.48 1.67
N GLN A 13 -5.61 2.44 2.19
CA GLN A 13 -6.96 2.18 2.70
C GLN A 13 -7.94 1.73 1.61
N LYS A 14 -7.81 2.26 0.39
CA LYS A 14 -8.62 1.81 -0.75
C LYS A 14 -8.36 0.35 -1.07
N TYR A 15 -7.09 -0.05 -1.21
CA TYR A 15 -6.73 -1.44 -1.49
C TYR A 15 -7.10 -2.38 -0.34
N VAL A 16 -6.97 -1.95 0.92
CA VAL A 16 -7.45 -2.75 2.07
C VAL A 16 -8.96 -2.98 1.97
N SER A 17 -9.74 -1.94 1.66
CA SER A 17 -11.19 -2.06 1.52
C SER A 17 -11.54 -3.02 0.38
N LEU A 18 -10.87 -2.88 -0.76
CA LEU A 18 -11.05 -3.75 -1.93
C LEU A 18 -10.77 -5.23 -1.61
N VAL A 19 -9.65 -5.53 -0.94
CA VAL A 19 -9.29 -6.88 -0.49
C VAL A 19 -10.37 -7.46 0.44
N VAL A 20 -10.91 -6.65 1.35
CA VAL A 20 -11.98 -7.09 2.26
C VAL A 20 -13.25 -7.44 1.48
N PHE A 21 -13.67 -6.58 0.54
CA PHE A 21 -14.84 -6.85 -0.28
C PHE A 21 -14.68 -8.12 -1.12
N MET A 22 -13.51 -8.33 -1.72
CA MET A 22 -13.20 -9.52 -2.50
C MET A 22 -13.22 -10.80 -1.64
N ARG A 23 -12.59 -10.79 -0.46
CA ARG A 23 -12.60 -11.95 0.47
C ARG A 23 -14.00 -12.31 0.98
N ARG A 24 -14.89 -11.32 1.09
CA ARG A 24 -16.29 -11.55 1.48
C ARG A 24 -17.18 -12.00 0.30
N GLY A 25 -16.64 -12.01 -0.91
CA GLY A 25 -17.41 -12.29 -2.13
C GLY A 25 -18.38 -11.17 -2.52
N GLU A 26 -18.26 -10.00 -1.91
CA GLU A 26 -19.08 -8.81 -2.19
C GLU A 26 -18.64 -8.12 -3.49
N GLN A 27 -17.39 -8.33 -3.90
CA GLN A 27 -16.84 -7.84 -5.16
C GLN A 27 -16.08 -8.97 -5.88
N ARG A 28 -16.36 -9.13 -7.18
CA ARG A 28 -15.67 -10.09 -8.06
C ARG A 28 -14.95 -9.36 -9.17
N TRP A 29 -13.84 -9.93 -9.61
CA TRP A 29 -13.09 -9.45 -10.76
C TRP A 29 -13.27 -10.41 -11.93
N LEU A 30 -13.99 -9.96 -12.95
CA LEU A 30 -14.23 -10.72 -14.17
C LEU A 30 -13.37 -10.16 -15.29
N GLU A 31 -12.65 -11.02 -15.98
CA GLU A 31 -11.90 -10.68 -17.19
C GLU A 31 -12.48 -11.45 -18.37
N ILE A 32 -12.38 -10.88 -19.57
CA ILE A 32 -12.77 -11.58 -20.80
C ILE A 32 -11.56 -12.41 -21.22
N ASP A 33 -11.75 -13.73 -21.34
CA ASP A 33 -10.76 -14.61 -21.93
C ASP A 33 -10.68 -14.35 -23.43
N ASP A 34 -9.54 -13.86 -23.90
CA ASP A 34 -9.30 -13.53 -25.31
C ASP A 34 -9.47 -14.72 -26.26
N ALA A 35 -9.26 -15.96 -25.78
CA ALA A 35 -9.38 -17.16 -26.61
C ALA A 35 -10.83 -17.63 -26.76
N THR A 36 -11.67 -17.42 -25.74
CA THR A 36 -13.03 -17.97 -25.70
C THR A 36 -14.13 -16.91 -25.73
N GLY A 37 -13.78 -15.64 -25.53
CA GLY A 37 -14.70 -14.51 -25.41
C GLY A 37 -15.59 -14.54 -24.16
N ARG A 38 -15.27 -15.40 -23.18
CA ARG A 38 -16.09 -15.61 -21.98
C ARG A 38 -15.57 -14.81 -20.80
N ASN A 39 -16.49 -14.41 -19.93
CA ASN A 39 -16.12 -13.86 -18.63
C ASN A 39 -15.58 -14.98 -17.73
N VAL A 40 -14.33 -14.82 -17.29
CA VAL A 40 -13.65 -15.70 -16.34
C VAL A 40 -13.50 -14.94 -15.02
N ASP A 41 -13.84 -15.62 -13.93
CA ASP A 41 -13.63 -15.08 -12.59
C ASP A 41 -12.15 -15.24 -12.22
N VAL A 42 -11.46 -14.11 -12.07
CA VAL A 42 -10.04 -14.03 -11.71
C VAL A 42 -9.86 -13.37 -10.34
N THR A 43 -10.93 -13.35 -9.52
CA THR A 43 -10.92 -12.69 -8.20
C THR A 43 -9.78 -13.18 -7.33
N ASP A 44 -9.53 -14.50 -7.26
CA ASP A 44 -8.47 -15.07 -6.43
C ASP A 44 -7.07 -14.65 -6.89
N ALA A 45 -6.85 -14.61 -8.21
CA ALA A 45 -5.57 -14.19 -8.78
C ALA A 45 -5.31 -12.70 -8.49
N LYS A 46 -6.33 -11.86 -8.64
CA LYS A 46 -6.23 -10.42 -8.34
C LYS A 46 -6.12 -10.14 -6.85
N LEU A 47 -6.77 -10.96 -6.02
CA LEU A 47 -6.73 -10.83 -4.57
C LEU A 47 -5.28 -10.91 -4.07
N ALA A 48 -4.51 -11.89 -4.54
CA ALA A 48 -3.10 -12.02 -4.19
C ALA A 48 -2.28 -10.76 -4.56
N THR A 49 -2.50 -10.21 -5.76
CA THR A 49 -1.84 -8.98 -6.21
C THR A 49 -2.20 -7.78 -5.33
N PHE A 50 -3.48 -7.62 -4.97
CA PHE A 50 -3.90 -6.52 -4.10
C PHE A 50 -3.36 -6.65 -2.68
N GLU A 51 -3.27 -7.88 -2.15
CA GLU A 51 -2.66 -8.14 -0.84
C GLU A 51 -1.17 -7.77 -0.83
N GLU A 52 -0.43 -8.12 -1.88
CA GLU A 52 0.97 -7.71 -2.04
C GLU A 52 1.11 -6.18 -2.16
N THR A 53 0.19 -5.54 -2.88
CA THR A 53 0.15 -4.08 -3.01
C THR A 53 -0.07 -3.40 -1.66
N VAL A 54 -1.00 -3.91 -0.85
CA VAL A 54 -1.24 -3.41 0.52
C VAL A 54 0.00 -3.57 1.39
N LEU A 55 0.67 -4.72 1.35
CA LEU A 55 1.90 -4.95 2.11
C LEU A 55 3.02 -3.98 1.70
N THR A 56 3.16 -3.74 0.39
CA THR A 56 4.16 -2.82 -0.14
C THR A 56 3.89 -1.38 0.29
N LEU A 57 2.64 -0.91 0.20
CA LEU A 57 2.26 0.43 0.63
C LEU A 57 2.48 0.63 2.13
N ARG A 58 2.19 -0.37 2.96
CA ARG A 58 2.47 -0.32 4.42
C ARG A 58 3.96 -0.15 4.70
N ARG A 59 4.82 -0.93 4.03
CA ARG A 59 6.27 -0.80 4.18
C ARG A 59 6.77 0.60 3.80
N MET A 60 6.29 1.15 2.69
CA MET A 60 6.66 2.52 2.28
C MET A 60 6.24 3.59 3.31
N ILE A 61 5.07 3.42 3.93
CA ILE A 61 4.60 4.33 4.99
C ILE A 61 5.49 4.20 6.25
N GLU A 62 5.85 2.98 6.63
CA GLU A 62 6.75 2.71 7.77
C GLU A 62 8.15 3.30 7.53
N ASP A 63 8.70 3.17 6.32
CA ASP A 63 9.98 3.74 5.94
C ASP A 63 9.96 5.27 6.01
N LEU A 64 8.85 5.90 5.57
CA LEU A 64 8.66 7.34 5.72
C LEU A 64 8.65 7.75 7.19
N ASP A 65 7.98 7.00 8.06
CA ASP A 65 7.93 7.28 9.50
C ASP A 65 9.30 7.16 10.18
N ALA A 66 10.09 6.15 9.77
CA ALA A 66 11.47 6.02 10.23
C ALA A 66 12.35 7.19 9.74
N SER A 67 12.15 7.65 8.50
CA SER A 67 12.90 8.78 7.95
C SER A 67 12.55 10.12 8.62
N ASP A 68 11.27 10.37 8.90
CA ASP A 68 10.81 11.55 9.63
C ASP A 68 11.43 11.57 11.05
N TYR A 69 11.44 10.42 11.74
CA TYR A 69 12.07 10.28 13.06
C TYR A 69 13.58 10.58 13.04
N LEU A 70 14.31 10.10 12.04
CA LEU A 70 15.74 10.36 11.90
C LEU A 70 16.05 11.83 11.57
N SER A 71 15.17 12.50 10.82
CA SER A 71 15.31 13.92 10.47
C SER A 71 15.07 14.87 11.65
N CYS A 72 14.27 14.46 12.64
CA CYS A 72 13.99 15.23 13.86
C CYS A 72 15.06 15.08 14.95
N ARG A 73 16.11 14.29 14.72
CA ARG A 73 17.21 14.18 15.69
C ARG A 73 17.97 15.51 15.68
N PRO A 74 18.17 16.17 16.83
CA PRO A 74 19.11 17.29 16.89
C PRO A 74 20.43 16.79 16.33
N THR A 75 20.94 17.42 15.26
CA THR A 75 22.33 17.18 14.85
C THR A 75 23.14 17.44 16.10
N LYS A 76 23.92 16.44 16.47
CA LYS A 76 24.70 16.43 17.70
C LYS A 76 25.90 17.36 17.52
N ASP A 77 25.65 18.64 17.24
CA ASP A 77 26.62 19.71 17.18
C ASP A 77 26.88 20.17 18.63
N TRP A 78 27.38 19.25 19.46
CA TRP A 78 28.11 19.63 20.66
C TRP A 78 29.44 20.23 20.20
N HIS A 79 29.38 21.49 19.78
CA HIS A 79 30.56 22.35 19.81
C HIS A 79 30.93 22.52 21.28
N PHE A 80 31.79 21.64 21.78
CA PHE A 80 32.66 22.00 22.89
C PHE A 80 33.80 22.80 22.25
N ASP A 81 33.62 24.11 22.17
CA ASP A 81 34.76 25.02 21.98
C ASP A 81 35.68 24.83 23.20
N ALA A 82 36.90 24.36 22.94
CA ALA A 82 37.97 24.16 23.91
C ALA A 82 38.82 25.43 24.05
#